data_AF-A0A4U7JFC0-F1
#
_entry.id   AF-A0A4U7JFC0-F1
#
_cell.length_a   1.000
_cell.length_b   1.000
_cell.length_c   1.000
_cell.angle_alpha   90.00
_cell.angle_beta   90.00
_cell.angle_gamma   90.00
#
_symmetry.space_group_name_H-M   'P 1'
#
loop_
_entity.id
_entity.type
_entity.pdbx_description
1 polymer ?
#
loop_
_entity_poly.entity_id
_entity_poly.type
_entity_poly.pdbx_seq_one_letter_code
_entity_poly.pdbx_strand_id
1 'polypeptide(L)' 'MIVQCEKRDFIKQDDLIAITRDDKFIGYGKVIAILEEYVLVDIDKKASKSLFEIFSEEIPYDFMFIDAPLHE' A
#
# COMPACT_ATOMS: atom_id res chain seq x y z
N MET A 1 -4.28 7.48 4.99
CA MET A 1 -3.81 6.76 6.21
C MET A 1 -2.40 6.33 5.92
N ILE A 2 -1.44 6.61 6.79
CA ILE A 2 -0.04 6.25 6.52
C ILE A 2 0.22 4.84 7.02
N VAL A 3 0.74 3.99 6.15
CA VAL A 3 1.22 2.64 6.51
C VAL A 3 2.71 2.52 6.20
N GLN A 4 3.36 1.63 6.92
CA GLN A 4 4.74 1.23 6.70
C GLN A 4 4.72 -0.13 6.01
N CYS A 5 5.47 -0.26 4.92
CA CYS A 5 5.65 -1.53 4.23
C CYS A 5 7.14 -1.81 4.02
N GLU A 6 7.50 -3.08 3.81
CA GLU A 6 8.88 -3.44 3.47
C GLU A 6 9.33 -2.75 2.18
N LYS A 7 10.57 -2.28 2.19
CA LYS A 7 11.18 -1.69 1.01
C LYS A 7 11.51 -2.77 -0.02
N ARG A 8 11.17 -2.49 -1.28
CA ARG A 8 11.64 -3.24 -2.43
C ARG A 8 12.42 -2.30 -3.34
N ASP A 9 13.51 -2.78 -3.92
CA ASP A 9 14.47 -1.94 -4.66
C ASP A 9 13.89 -1.21 -5.87
N PHE A 10 12.77 -1.70 -6.41
CA PHE A 10 12.09 -1.08 -7.55
C PHE A 10 11.11 0.04 -7.17
N ILE A 11 10.76 0.18 -5.88
CA ILE A 11 9.81 1.19 -5.41
C ILE A 11 10.48 2.56 -5.38
N LYS A 12 9.82 3.55 -5.98
CA LYS A 12 10.26 4.96 -6.02
C LYS A 12 9.30 5.86 -5.28
N GLN A 13 9.80 7.04 -4.94
CA GLN A 13 8.98 8.08 -4.35
C GLN A 13 7.91 8.50 -5.37
N ASP A 14 6.72 8.82 -4.85
CA ASP A 14 5.52 9.15 -5.62
C ASP A 14 4.87 7.99 -6.41
N ASP A 15 5.43 6.78 -6.36
CA ASP A 15 4.82 5.61 -7.00
C ASP A 15 3.42 5.33 -6.43
N LEU A 16 2.54 4.87 -7.31
CA LEU A 16 1.23 4.38 -6.95
C LEU A 16 1.30 2.87 -6.72
N ILE A 17 1.00 2.44 -5.51
CA ILE A 17 0.99 1.05 -5.11
C ILE A 17 -0.45 0.57 -5.03
N ALA A 18 -0.78 -0.47 -5.80
CA ALA A 18 -2.03 -1.17 -5.58
C ALA A 18 -1.98 -1.96 -4.27
N ILE A 19 -3.09 -1.99 -3.56
CA ILE A 19 -3.25 -2.68 -2.29
C ILE A 19 -4.27 -3.78 -2.51
N THR A 20 -3.88 -5.01 -2.19
CA THR A 20 -4.72 -6.20 -2.33
C THR A 20 -4.80 -6.95 -1.00
N ARG A 21 -5.87 -7.71 -0.79
CA ARG A 21 -6.04 -8.66 0.31
C ARG A 21 -6.75 -9.91 -0.22
N ASP A 22 -6.28 -11.11 0.13
CA ASP A 22 -6.87 -12.38 -0.32
C ASP A 22 -7.11 -12.39 -1.85
N ASP A 23 -6.10 -11.94 -2.61
CA ASP A 23 -6.15 -11.73 -4.06
C ASP A 23 -7.19 -10.73 -4.57
N LYS A 24 -7.84 -9.97 -3.68
CA LYS A 24 -8.81 -8.91 -4.02
C LYS A 24 -8.19 -7.54 -3.91
N PHE A 25 -8.35 -6.74 -4.97
CA PHE A 25 -7.97 -5.33 -4.96
C PHE A 25 -8.86 -4.52 -4.00
N ILE A 26 -8.24 -3.76 -3.10
CA ILE A 26 -8.93 -2.91 -2.11
C ILE A 26 -8.69 -1.41 -2.33
N GLY A 27 -7.64 -1.03 -3.07
CA GLY A 27 -7.43 0.35 -3.51
C GLY A 27 -5.97 0.66 -3.81
N TYR A 28 -5.62 1.95 -3.79
CA TYR A 28 -4.27 2.42 -4.05
C TYR A 28 -3.71 3.20 -2.85
N GLY A 29 -2.39 3.20 -2.74
CA GLY A 29 -1.64 4.11 -1.88
C GLY A 29 -0.50 4.76 -2.64
N LYS A 30 -0.08 5.93 -2.22
CA LYS A 30 1.03 6.66 -2.83
C LYS A 30 2.26 6.60 -1.93
N VAL A 31 3.42 6.28 -2.48
CA VAL A 31 4.68 6.34 -1.74
C VAL A 31 5.01 7.80 -1.41
N ILE A 32 5.03 8.13 -0.12
CA ILE A 32 5.34 9.49 0.35
C ILE A 32 6.78 9.61 0.85
N ALA A 33 7.41 8.50 1.26
CA ALA A 33 8.80 8.46 1.67
C ALA A 33 9.41 7.07 1.52
N ILE A 34 10.71 7.03 1.21
CA ILE A 34 11.53 5.82 1.22
C ILE A 34 12.56 5.96 2.34
N LEU A 35 12.55 5.01 3.26
CA LEU A 35 13.50 4.90 4.36
C LEU A 35 14.55 3.81 4.02
N GLU A 36 15.44 3.54 4.97
CA GLU A 36 16.53 2.57 4.76
C GLU A 36 15.99 1.15 4.54
N GLU A 37 15.06 0.72 5.42
CA GLU A 37 14.46 -0.63 5.41
C GLU A 37 12.99 -0.66 4.96
N TYR A 38 12.31 0.50 4.94
CA TYR A 38 10.86 0.56 4.77
C TYR A 38 10.44 1.67 3.80
N VAL A 39 9.20 1.60 3.33
CA VAL A 39 8.53 2.67 2.60
C VAL A 39 7.28 3.11 3.35
N LEU A 40 7.03 4.42 3.33
CA LEU A 40 5.80 5.00 3.86
C LEU A 40 4.85 5.25 2.71
N VAL A 41 3.63 4.73 2.85
CA VAL A 41 2.59 4.81 1.82
C VAL A 41 1.37 5.51 2.42
N ASP A 42 0.92 6.58 1.79
CA ASP A 42 -0.36 7.22 2.13
C ASP A 42 -1.48 6.57 1.33
N ILE A 43 -2.38 5.91 2.05
CA ILE A 43 -3.51 5.17 1.50
C ILE A 43 -4.73 6.07 1.37
N ASP A 44 -5.42 5.94 0.24
CA ASP A 44 -6.68 6.63 -0.04
C ASP A 44 -7.76 6.33 1.02
N LYS A 45 -8.74 7.23 1.15
CA LYS A 45 -9.80 7.10 2.16
C LYS A 45 -10.63 5.83 1.98
N LYS A 46 -10.86 5.37 0.75
CA LYS A 46 -11.67 4.17 0.46
C LYS A 46 -10.97 2.91 0.96
N ALA A 47 -9.71 2.71 0.60
CA ALA A 47 -8.87 1.61 1.06
C ALA A 47 -8.61 1.70 2.57
N SER A 48 -8.45 2.91 3.13
CA SER A 48 -8.28 3.09 4.57
C SER A 48 -9.50 2.63 5.37
N LYS A 49 -10.71 2.73 4.82
CA LYS A 49 -11.93 2.27 5.50
C LYS A 49 -11.95 0.73 5.55
N SER A 50 -11.62 0.07 4.44
CA SER A 50 -11.47 -1.38 4.39
C SER A 50 -10.34 -1.88 5.29
N LEU A 51 -9.22 -1.14 5.38
CA LEU A 51 -8.13 -1.43 6.32
C LEU A 51 -8.53 -1.22 7.78
N PHE A 52 -9.28 -0.17 8.11
CA PHE A 52 -9.72 0.08 9.48
C PHE A 52 -10.65 -1.03 10.01
N GLU A 53 -11.54 -1.54 9.15
CA GLU A 53 -12.36 -2.73 9.46
C GLU A 53 -11.48 -3.96 9.74
N ILE A 54 -10.32 -4.08 9.07
CA ILE A 54 -9.34 -5.15 9.28
C ILE A 54 -8.58 -4.99 10.60
N PHE A 55 -8.08 -3.78 10.90
CA PHE A 55 -7.37 -3.49 12.14
C PHE A 55 -8.26 -3.64 13.38
N SER A 56 -9.57 -3.39 13.25
CA SER A 56 -10.52 -3.58 14.34
C SER A 56 -10.82 -5.06 14.64
N GLU A 57 -10.49 -5.98 13.72
CA GLU A 57 -10.80 -7.41 13.86
C GLU A 57 -9.56 -8.30 14.10
N GLU A 58 -8.36 -7.72 14.29
CA GLU A 58 -7.08 -8.46 14.45
C GLU A 58 -6.78 -9.46 13.32
N ILE A 59 -7.30 -9.24 12.11
CA ILE A 59 -7.11 -10.18 10.99
C ILE A 59 -5.76 -9.90 10.31
N PRO A 60 -4.87 -10.90 10.13
CA PRO A 60 -3.63 -10.73 9.38
C PRO A 60 -3.93 -10.29 7.93
N TYR A 61 -3.14 -9.35 7.42
CA TYR A 61 -3.25 -8.82 6.05
C TYR A 61 -1.87 -8.80 5.38
N ASP A 62 -1.83 -9.13 4.10
CA ASP A 62 -0.65 -9.08 3.25
C ASP A 62 -0.74 -7.92 2.27
N PHE A 63 0.32 -7.11 2.14
CA PHE A 63 0.42 -6.08 1.11
C PHE A 63 1.09 -6.66 -0.13
N MET A 64 0.38 -6.78 -1.26
CA MET A 64 1.02 -7.05 -2.55
C MET A 64 1.20 -5.76 -3.34
N PHE A 65 2.43 -5.51 -3.79
CA PHE A 65 2.77 -4.39 -4.64
C PHE A 65 2.55 -4.77 -6.11
N ILE A 66 1.81 -3.94 -6.85
CA ILE A 66 1.64 -4.11 -8.29
C ILE A 66 2.33 -2.93 -8.98
N ASP A 67 3.30 -3.25 -9.84
CA ASP A 67 3.95 -2.28 -10.72
C ASP A 67 2.96 -1.95 -11.84
N ALA A 68 2.25 -0.82 -11.72
CA ALA A 68 1.31 -0.39 -12.73
C ALA A 68 2.09 0.36 -13.81
N PRO A 69 2.08 -0.08 -15.09
CA PRO A 69 2.71 0.69 -16.15
C PRO A 69 1.96 2.02 -16.26
N LEU A 70 2.64 3.12 -15.91
CA LEU A 70 2.21 4.47 -16.25
C LEU A 70 2.17 4.54 -17.79
N HIS A 71 0.98 4.46 -18.36
CA HIS A 71 0.78 4.73 -19.78
C HIS A 71 1.21 6.18 -20.07
N GLU A 72 2.13 6.31 -21.03
CA GLU A 72 2.56 7.56 -21.69
C GLU A 72 1.40 8.36 -22.27
#